data_AF-F8F473-F1
#
_entry.id   AF-F8F473-F1
#
_cell.length_a   1.000
_cell.length_b   1.000
_cell.length_c   1.000
_cell.angle_alpha   90.00
_cell.angle_beta   90.00
_cell.angle_gamma   90.00
#
_symmetry.space_group_name_H-M   'P 1'
#
loop_
_entity.id
_entity.type
_entity.pdbx_description
1 polymer ?
#
loop_
_entity_poly.entity_id
_entity_poly.type
_entity_poly.pdbx_seq_one_letter_code
_entity_poly.pdbx_strand_id
1 'polypeptide(L)'
;MKRIIMSILISISMVILLDNVIAQTKSKIDPEKEKKVINLVNSGITFIQKNGIDKAVKAFQDTKGGFIDGEFYIFLYDLEGNALVVGSNTSLIGKNLMNISSTDRNGNKVYQVKELINIAKTKGEGWFEWAWQNPETKKFGPKRGYAKRIDVEGKSYMIGSGYYVGDED
;
A
#
# COMPACT_ATOMS: atom_id res chain seq x y z
N MET A 1 11.83 -69.27 13.21
CA MET A 1 12.25 -67.92 13.67
C MET A 1 12.82 -67.14 12.49
N LYS A 2 12.19 -66.01 12.15
CA LYS A 2 12.72 -64.75 11.55
C LYS A 2 11.70 -64.15 10.59
N ARG A 3 11.12 -63.03 11.02
CA ARG A 3 10.15 -62.19 10.31
C ARG A 3 10.95 -61.27 9.37
N ILE A 4 10.64 -61.27 8.08
CA ILE A 4 11.17 -60.27 7.14
C ILE A 4 10.08 -59.22 6.97
N ILE A 5 10.28 -58.07 7.63
CA ILE A 5 9.46 -56.88 7.46
C ILE A 5 9.94 -56.21 6.18
N MET A 6 9.10 -56.27 5.14
CA MET A 6 9.33 -55.61 3.86
C MET A 6 8.56 -54.29 3.84
N SER A 7 9.27 -53.21 3.51
CA SER A 7 8.75 -52.02 2.81
C SER A 7 7.76 -51.09 3.52
N ILE A 8 8.26 -50.15 4.33
CA ILE A 8 7.69 -48.79 4.43
C ILE A 8 8.86 -47.82 4.59
N LEU A 9 9.42 -47.35 3.48
CA LEU A 9 10.50 -46.35 3.49
C LEU A 9 10.45 -45.42 2.27
N ILE A 10 9.25 -45.19 1.74
CA ILE A 10 8.97 -44.17 0.71
C ILE A 10 7.71 -43.43 1.14
N SER A 11 7.83 -42.54 2.13
CA SER A 11 6.73 -41.60 2.45
C SER A 11 7.12 -40.45 3.37
N ILE A 12 8.27 -40.49 4.05
CA ILE A 12 8.65 -39.41 4.99
C ILE A 12 9.54 -38.35 4.31
N SER A 13 10.40 -38.72 3.37
CA SER A 13 11.32 -37.75 2.71
C SER A 13 10.62 -36.83 1.71
N MET A 14 9.55 -37.28 1.05
CA MET A 14 8.82 -36.47 0.06
C MET A 14 7.89 -35.44 0.71
N VAL A 15 7.43 -35.68 1.94
CA VAL A 15 6.61 -34.73 2.71
C VAL A 15 7.47 -33.57 3.25
N ILE A 16 8.69 -33.85 3.72
CA ILE A 16 9.62 -32.82 4.24
C ILE A 16 10.12 -31.89 3.12
N LEU A 17 10.18 -32.37 1.87
CA LEU A 17 10.52 -31.54 0.72
C LEU A 17 9.40 -30.57 0.33
N LEU A 18 8.11 -30.90 0.56
CA LEU A 18 7.02 -29.97 0.28
C LEU A 18 6.96 -28.81 1.28
N ASP A 19 7.22 -29.05 2.56
CA ASP A 19 7.17 -28.00 3.57
C ASP A 19 8.23 -26.91 3.33
N ASN A 20 9.42 -27.29 2.84
CA ASN A 20 10.48 -26.34 2.48
C ASN A 20 10.22 -25.59 1.17
N VAL A 21 9.41 -26.12 0.26
CA VAL A 21 8.97 -25.41 -0.95
C VAL A 21 7.91 -24.35 -0.58
N ILE A 22 7.04 -24.64 0.40
CA ILE A 22 6.04 -23.68 0.91
C ILE A 22 6.71 -22.55 1.72
N ALA A 23 7.83 -22.84 2.40
CA ALA A 23 8.58 -21.84 3.17
C ALA A 23 9.31 -20.79 2.32
N GLN A 24 9.53 -21.03 1.01
CA GLN A 24 10.22 -20.09 0.11
C GLN A 24 9.32 -19.00 -0.50
N THR A 25 8.04 -18.96 -0.14
CA THR A 25 7.13 -17.85 -0.46
C THR A 25 6.47 -17.32 0.81
N LYS A 26 7.26 -16.88 1.78
CA LYS A 26 6.76 -15.82 2.69
C LYS A 26 6.36 -14.65 1.80
N SER A 27 5.05 -14.48 1.60
CA SER A 27 4.50 -13.30 0.95
C SER A 27 5.13 -12.07 1.59
N LYS A 28 5.67 -11.15 0.78
CA LYS A 28 6.17 -9.86 1.28
C LYS A 28 5.04 -8.98 1.85
N ILE A 29 3.80 -9.43 1.68
CA ILE A 29 2.60 -8.82 2.26
C ILE A 29 2.53 -9.20 3.74
N ASP A 30 2.44 -8.17 4.58
CA ASP A 30 2.30 -8.29 6.03
C ASP A 30 0.85 -7.94 6.43
N PRO A 31 0.05 -8.91 6.92
CA PRO A 31 -1.34 -8.67 7.31
C PRO A 31 -1.52 -7.62 8.41
N GLU A 32 -0.58 -7.49 9.35
CA GLU A 32 -0.67 -6.49 10.41
C GLU A 32 -0.39 -5.09 9.85
N LYS A 33 0.56 -4.97 8.91
CA LYS A 33 0.76 -3.71 8.18
C LYS A 33 -0.45 -3.36 7.30
N GLU A 34 -1.07 -4.34 6.64
CA GLU A 34 -2.30 -4.10 5.87
C GLU A 34 -3.44 -3.59 6.76
N LYS A 35 -3.63 -4.22 7.93
CA LYS A 35 -4.60 -3.78 8.93
C LYS A 35 -4.30 -2.35 9.40
N LYS A 36 -3.03 -2.03 9.66
CA LYS A 36 -2.61 -0.67 10.04
C LYS A 36 -2.91 0.36 8.96
N VAL A 37 -2.66 0.04 7.68
CA VAL A 37 -3.02 0.89 6.54
C VAL A 37 -4.52 1.14 6.46
N ILE A 38 -5.34 0.09 6.55
CA ILE A 38 -6.81 0.21 6.50
C ILE A 38 -7.31 1.07 7.68
N ASN A 39 -6.80 0.83 8.89
CA ASN A 39 -7.17 1.60 10.07
C ASN A 39 -6.82 3.09 9.92
N LEU A 40 -5.65 3.39 9.36
CA LEU A 40 -5.22 4.77 9.11
C LEU A 40 -6.12 5.44 8.07
N VAL A 41 -6.45 4.76 6.97
CA VAL A 41 -7.40 5.27 5.96
C VAL A 41 -8.77 5.53 6.57
N ASN A 42 -9.34 4.56 7.29
CA ASN A 42 -10.64 4.71 7.94
C ASN A 42 -10.64 5.88 8.94
N SER A 43 -9.57 6.03 9.73
CA SER A 43 -9.41 7.15 10.66
C SER A 43 -9.35 8.50 9.90
N GLY A 44 -8.66 8.54 8.76
CA GLY A 44 -8.62 9.70 7.88
C GLY A 44 -10.00 10.05 7.33
N ILE A 45 -10.77 9.06 6.88
CA ILE A 45 -12.15 9.25 6.39
C ILE A 45 -13.04 9.82 7.51
N THR A 46 -12.99 9.25 8.72
CA THR A 46 -13.73 9.79 9.88
C THR A 46 -13.32 11.22 10.19
N PHE A 47 -12.04 11.55 10.10
CA PHE A 47 -11.57 12.91 10.32
C PHE A 47 -12.10 13.89 9.27
N ILE A 48 -12.08 13.50 7.99
CA ILE A 48 -12.65 14.30 6.89
C ILE A 48 -14.15 14.54 7.12
N GLN A 49 -14.91 13.48 7.45
CA GLN A 49 -16.36 13.59 7.67
C GLN A 49 -16.69 14.54 8.83
N LYS A 50 -15.88 14.54 9.89
CA LYS A 50 -16.11 15.38 11.07
C LYS A 50 -15.64 16.82 10.88
N ASN A 51 -14.56 17.05 10.14
CA ASN A 51 -13.84 18.33 10.14
C ASN A 51 -13.82 19.04 8.78
N GLY A 52 -14.24 18.38 7.71
CA GLY A 52 -14.10 18.84 6.34
C GLY A 52 -12.71 18.60 5.75
N ILE A 53 -12.62 18.68 4.42
CA ILE A 53 -11.39 18.43 3.66
C ILE A 53 -10.28 19.42 4.05
N ASP A 54 -10.58 20.71 4.20
CA ASP A 54 -9.54 21.73 4.47
C ASP A 54 -8.79 21.51 5.78
N LYS A 55 -9.50 21.08 6.83
CA LYS A 55 -8.87 20.74 8.12
C LYS A 55 -8.12 19.41 8.02
N ALA A 56 -8.68 18.44 7.29
CA ALA A 56 -8.05 17.15 7.09
C ALA A 56 -6.71 17.26 6.35
N VAL A 57 -6.66 18.06 5.28
CA VAL A 57 -5.44 18.31 4.51
C VAL A 57 -4.31 18.81 5.41
N LYS A 58 -4.59 19.79 6.28
CA LYS A 58 -3.60 20.31 7.24
C LYS A 58 -3.16 19.25 8.24
N ALA A 59 -4.12 18.49 8.80
CA ALA A 59 -3.82 17.45 9.78
C ALA A 59 -3.00 16.30 9.19
N PHE A 60 -3.23 15.92 7.94
CA PHE A 60 -2.54 14.80 7.30
C PHE A 60 -1.12 15.13 6.86
N GLN A 61 -0.80 16.42 6.73
CA GLN A 61 0.54 16.92 6.39
C GLN A 61 1.41 17.16 7.63
N ASP A 62 0.77 17.40 8.78
CA ASP A 62 1.48 17.63 10.04
C ASP A 62 1.96 16.30 10.65
N THR A 63 3.28 16.20 10.86
CA THR A 63 3.90 15.09 11.59
C THR A 63 3.36 14.89 13.01
N LYS A 64 2.72 15.91 13.60
CA LYS A 64 2.04 15.85 14.90
C LYS A 64 0.53 15.67 14.78
N GLY A 65 -0.02 15.60 13.57
CA GLY A 65 -1.45 15.49 13.31
C GLY A 65 -2.04 14.09 13.53
N GLY A 66 -1.20 13.07 13.79
CA GLY A 66 -1.63 11.70 14.10
C GLY A 66 -1.91 10.82 12.87
N PHE A 67 -1.60 11.29 11.66
CA PHE A 67 -1.81 10.56 10.40
C PHE A 67 -0.52 10.19 9.67
N ILE A 68 0.61 10.38 10.34
CA ILE A 68 1.95 10.01 9.86
C ILE A 68 2.60 9.20 10.97
N ASP A 69 2.98 7.97 10.67
CA ASP A 69 3.70 7.06 11.54
C ASP A 69 4.72 6.29 10.70
N GLY A 70 5.94 6.84 10.62
CA GLY A 70 7.01 6.37 9.74
C GLY A 70 6.57 6.24 8.27
N GLU A 71 6.60 5.02 7.74
CA GLU A 71 6.19 4.71 6.36
C GLU A 71 4.67 4.82 6.10
N PHE A 72 3.86 4.80 7.17
CA PHE A 72 2.40 4.88 7.10
C PHE A 72 1.96 6.34 7.09
N TYR A 73 1.43 6.80 5.97
CA TYR A 73 0.92 8.16 5.83
C TYR A 73 -0.25 8.21 4.85
N ILE A 74 -1.12 9.20 5.01
CA ILE A 74 -2.22 9.44 4.08
C ILE A 74 -1.69 10.06 2.78
N PHE A 75 -2.15 9.54 1.65
CA PHE A 75 -2.18 10.25 0.39
C PHE A 75 -3.63 10.52 -0.02
N LEU A 76 -3.90 11.73 -0.50
CA LEU A 76 -5.23 12.20 -0.87
C LEU A 76 -5.13 12.93 -2.20
N TYR A 77 -5.95 12.49 -3.16
CA TYR A 77 -6.04 13.05 -4.50
C TYR A 77 -7.50 13.32 -4.83
N ASP A 78 -7.76 14.32 -5.66
CA ASP A 78 -9.02 14.32 -6.40
C ASP A 78 -8.99 13.25 -7.51
N LEU A 79 -10.13 13.04 -8.16
CA LEU A 79 -10.25 12.04 -9.23
C LEU A 79 -9.63 12.46 -10.57
N GLU A 80 -9.07 13.68 -10.66
CA GLU A 80 -8.28 14.16 -11.80
C GLU A 80 -6.78 13.96 -11.58
N GLY A 81 -6.38 13.56 -10.36
CA GLY A 81 -5.00 13.29 -9.98
C GLY A 81 -4.26 14.49 -9.44
N ASN A 82 -4.96 15.58 -9.07
CA ASN A 82 -4.36 16.68 -8.35
C ASN A 82 -4.13 16.25 -6.88
N ALA A 83 -2.90 16.39 -6.40
CA ALA A 83 -2.53 15.98 -5.07
C ALA A 83 -2.96 17.01 -4.02
N LEU A 84 -3.71 16.56 -3.02
CA LEU A 84 -4.05 17.35 -1.83
C LEU A 84 -3.12 17.01 -0.66
N VAL A 85 -2.75 15.73 -0.53
CA VAL A 85 -1.85 15.24 0.52
C VAL A 85 -0.97 14.12 -0.06
N VAL A 86 0.32 14.16 0.25
CA VAL A 86 1.26 13.04 0.02
C VAL A 86 2.15 12.90 1.26
N GLY A 87 1.54 12.47 2.36
CA GLY A 87 2.14 12.58 3.70
C GLY A 87 2.60 14.00 4.00
N SER A 88 3.80 14.13 4.59
CA SER A 88 4.45 15.43 4.85
C SER A 88 5.15 16.05 3.64
N ASN A 89 5.09 15.43 2.44
CA ASN A 89 5.72 16.00 1.25
C ASN A 89 4.83 17.09 0.63
N THR A 90 5.01 18.32 1.13
CA THR A 90 4.25 19.48 0.68
C THR A 90 4.60 19.95 -0.73
N SER A 91 5.77 19.55 -1.27
CA SER A 91 6.22 19.94 -2.62
C SER A 91 5.38 19.37 -3.77
N LEU A 92 4.54 18.38 -3.47
CA LEU A 92 3.65 17.73 -4.44
C LEU A 92 2.23 18.30 -4.45
N ILE A 93 1.85 19.10 -3.44
CA ILE A 93 0.49 19.63 -3.31
C ILE A 93 0.15 20.52 -4.51
N GLY A 94 -1.07 20.38 -5.03
CA GLY A 94 -1.59 21.14 -6.17
C GLY A 94 -1.04 20.70 -7.53
N LYS A 95 -0.06 19.78 -7.57
CA LYS A 95 0.43 19.20 -8.82
C LYS A 95 -0.49 18.09 -9.27
N ASN A 96 -0.70 18.02 -10.58
CA ASN A 96 -1.33 16.86 -11.19
C ASN A 96 -0.28 15.75 -11.35
N LEU A 97 -0.53 14.60 -10.71
CA LEU A 97 0.41 13.49 -10.64
C LEU A 97 0.01 12.31 -11.56
N MET A 98 -0.94 12.48 -12.48
CA MET A 98 -1.38 11.40 -13.39
C MET A 98 -0.25 10.84 -14.26
N ASN A 99 0.75 11.68 -14.56
CA ASN A 99 1.88 11.33 -15.42
C ASN A 99 3.14 10.97 -14.63
N ILE A 100 3.10 10.95 -13.29
CA ILE A 100 4.24 10.41 -12.54
C ILE A 100 4.30 8.90 -12.80
N SER A 101 5.49 8.41 -13.13
CA SER A 101 5.70 6.99 -13.37
C SER A 101 6.91 6.47 -12.64
N SER A 102 6.82 5.25 -12.15
CA SER A 102 7.95 4.45 -11.73
C SER A 102 8.22 3.33 -12.72
N THR A 103 9.40 2.71 -12.66
CA THR A 103 9.69 1.48 -13.40
C THR A 103 9.55 0.29 -12.43
N ASP A 104 8.76 -0.72 -12.80
CA ASP A 104 8.66 -1.94 -12.02
C ASP A 104 9.88 -2.86 -12.21
N ARG A 105 9.94 -3.97 -11.48
CA ARG A 105 11.03 -4.95 -11.56
C ARG A 105 11.17 -5.63 -12.93
N ASN A 106 10.13 -5.57 -13.76
CA ASN A 106 10.11 -6.14 -15.11
C ASN A 106 10.46 -5.08 -16.18
N GLY A 107 10.79 -3.84 -15.79
CA GLY A 107 11.11 -2.75 -16.70
C GLY A 107 9.88 -2.00 -17.25
N ASN A 108 8.67 -2.30 -16.76
CA ASN A 108 7.47 -1.63 -17.23
C ASN A 108 7.28 -0.28 -16.53
N LYS A 109 6.79 0.71 -17.29
CA LYS A 109 6.34 1.97 -16.70
C LYS A 109 5.00 1.77 -16.00
N VAL A 110 4.95 2.14 -14.73
CA VAL A 110 3.76 2.14 -13.88
C VAL A 110 3.37 3.57 -13.57
N TYR A 111 2.12 3.94 -13.81
CA TYR A 111 1.57 5.26 -13.48
C TYR A 111 0.76 5.18 -12.18
N GLN A 112 1.44 5.13 -11.04
CA GLN A 112 0.84 4.78 -9.75
C GLN A 112 -0.40 5.60 -9.36
N VAL A 113 -0.40 6.93 -9.55
CA VAL A 113 -1.55 7.77 -9.19
C VAL A 113 -2.74 7.47 -10.10
N LYS A 114 -2.50 7.27 -11.39
CA LYS A 114 -3.51 6.87 -12.36
C LYS A 114 -4.15 5.52 -12.00
N GLU A 115 -3.34 4.54 -11.60
CA GLU A 115 -3.84 3.22 -11.19
C GLU A 115 -4.65 3.27 -9.88
N LEU A 116 -4.16 3.98 -8.87
CA LEU A 116 -4.89 4.14 -7.60
C LEU A 116 -6.25 4.84 -7.82
N ILE A 117 -6.29 5.87 -8.67
CA ILE A 117 -7.54 6.55 -9.04
C ILE A 117 -8.45 5.64 -9.87
N ASN A 118 -7.90 4.82 -10.77
CA ASN A 118 -8.67 3.84 -11.53
C ASN A 118 -9.34 2.81 -10.60
N ILE A 119 -8.62 2.31 -9.59
CA ILE A 119 -9.17 1.43 -8.55
C ILE A 119 -10.32 2.13 -7.82
N ALA A 120 -10.11 3.36 -7.37
CA ALA A 120 -11.15 4.15 -6.68
C ALA A 120 -12.39 4.37 -7.56
N LYS A 121 -12.22 4.65 -8.85
CA LYS A 121 -13.32 4.88 -9.80
C LYS A 121 -14.11 3.61 -10.13
N THR A 122 -13.43 2.49 -10.35
CA THR A 122 -14.03 1.28 -10.92
C THR A 122 -14.46 0.26 -9.88
N LYS A 123 -13.72 0.15 -8.77
CA LYS A 123 -13.94 -0.84 -7.71
C LYS A 123 -14.38 -0.21 -6.39
N GLY A 124 -14.24 1.11 -6.26
CA GLY A 124 -14.45 1.83 -5.00
C GLY A 124 -13.25 1.74 -4.07
N GLU A 125 -12.61 0.57 -3.96
CA GLU A 125 -11.41 0.37 -3.15
C GLU A 125 -10.55 -0.81 -3.64
N GLY A 126 -9.29 -0.85 -3.20
CA GLY A 126 -8.39 -1.96 -3.52
C GLY A 126 -6.91 -1.68 -3.25
N TRP A 127 -6.10 -2.74 -3.39
CA TRP A 127 -4.66 -2.70 -3.20
C TRP A 127 -3.90 -2.57 -4.52
N PHE A 128 -2.78 -1.87 -4.49
CA PHE A 128 -1.85 -1.73 -5.61
C PHE A 128 -0.41 -1.67 -5.12
N GLU A 129 0.52 -2.17 -5.93
CA GLU A 129 1.96 -2.13 -5.64
C GLU A 129 2.69 -1.34 -6.72
N TRP A 130 3.58 -0.43 -6.30
CA TRP A 130 4.37 0.41 -7.20
C TRP A 130 5.69 0.80 -6.55
N ALA A 131 6.65 1.32 -7.31
CA ALA A 131 7.88 1.85 -6.71
C ALA A 131 7.70 3.32 -6.31
N TRP A 132 8.07 3.66 -5.09
CA TRP A 132 7.95 5.02 -4.54
C TRP A 132 9.14 5.37 -3.67
N GLN A 133 9.44 6.66 -3.54
CA GLN A 133 10.49 7.10 -2.63
C GLN A 133 10.01 6.96 -1.17
N ASN A 134 10.79 6.28 -0.33
CA ASN A 134 10.57 6.23 1.11
C ASN A 134 10.93 7.58 1.75
N PRO A 135 10.00 8.24 2.48
CA PRO A 135 10.28 9.51 3.11
C PRO A 135 11.36 9.44 4.21
N GLU A 136 11.58 8.28 4.82
CA GLU A 136 12.60 8.08 5.87
C GLU A 136 13.98 7.86 5.26
N THR A 137 14.11 6.90 4.33
CA THR A 137 15.42 6.48 3.77
C THR A 137 15.82 7.28 2.52
N LYS A 138 14.87 7.97 1.89
CA LYS A 138 15.00 8.67 0.60
C LYS A 138 15.29 7.75 -0.60
N LYS A 139 15.26 6.43 -0.40
CA LYS A 139 15.44 5.43 -1.45
C LYS A 139 14.14 5.09 -2.16
N PHE A 140 14.23 4.62 -3.40
CA PHE A 140 13.07 4.05 -4.06
C PHE A 140 12.90 2.59 -3.64
N GLY A 141 11.68 2.21 -3.33
CA GLY A 141 11.36 0.84 -2.95
C GLY A 141 9.95 0.47 -3.36
N PRO A 142 9.65 -0.84 -3.45
CA PRO A 142 8.31 -1.32 -3.70
C PRO A 142 7.41 -0.94 -2.52
N LYS A 143 6.35 -0.20 -2.81
CA LYS A 143 5.31 0.22 -1.87
C LYS A 143 4.01 -0.48 -2.22
N ARG A 144 3.37 -1.05 -1.21
CA ARG A 144 2.02 -1.59 -1.26
C ARG A 144 1.06 -0.61 -0.61
N GLY A 145 0.06 -0.17 -1.35
CA GLY A 145 -0.92 0.81 -0.87
C GLY A 145 -2.36 0.41 -1.14
N TYR A 146 -3.23 0.87 -0.25
CA TYR A 146 -4.68 0.71 -0.34
C TYR A 146 -5.28 2.05 -0.76
N ALA A 147 -6.11 2.01 -1.79
CA ALA A 147 -6.89 3.15 -2.27
C ALA A 147 -8.37 2.95 -1.95
N LYS A 148 -9.05 4.03 -1.60
CA LYS A 148 -10.49 4.07 -1.36
C LYS A 148 -11.09 5.37 -1.89
N ARG A 149 -12.20 5.26 -2.60
CA ARG A 149 -13.00 6.40 -3.01
C ARG A 149 -13.81 6.90 -1.82
N ILE A 150 -13.88 8.21 -1.68
CA ILE A 150 -14.82 8.89 -0.78
C ILE A 150 -15.53 10.01 -1.51
N ASP A 151 -16.77 10.26 -1.14
CA ASP A 151 -17.55 11.40 -1.62
C ASP A 151 -17.81 12.34 -0.44
N VAL A 152 -17.43 13.61 -0.59
CA VAL A 152 -17.48 14.63 0.46
C VAL A 152 -18.04 15.90 -0.17
N GLU A 153 -19.17 16.38 0.35
CA GLU A 153 -19.81 17.62 -0.11
C GLU A 153 -20.00 17.69 -1.64
N GLY A 154 -20.41 16.58 -2.25
CA GLY A 154 -20.65 16.48 -3.69
C GLY A 154 -19.38 16.35 -4.56
N LYS A 155 -18.20 16.24 -3.96
CA LYS A 155 -16.92 15.99 -4.63
C LYS A 155 -16.37 14.62 -4.28
N SER A 156 -15.77 13.96 -5.26
CA SER A 156 -15.14 12.65 -5.06
C SER A 156 -13.62 12.78 -4.94
N TYR A 157 -13.05 12.00 -4.03
CA TYR A 157 -11.60 11.91 -3.80
C TYR A 157 -11.17 10.45 -3.75
N MET A 158 -9.88 10.23 -3.97
CA MET A 158 -9.20 8.99 -3.62
C MET A 158 -8.30 9.25 -2.42
N ILE A 159 -8.60 8.55 -1.32
CA ILE A 159 -7.76 8.51 -0.12
C ILE A 159 -7.06 7.16 -0.05
N GLY A 160 -5.83 7.14 0.46
CA GLY A 160 -5.14 5.90 0.72
C GLY A 160 -3.95 6.03 1.64
N SER A 161 -3.34 4.89 1.95
CA SER A 161 -2.09 4.76 2.70
C SER A 161 -1.37 3.50 2.22
N GLY A 162 -0.12 3.29 2.66
CA GLY A 162 0.66 2.12 2.27
C GLY A 162 1.93 1.95 3.09
N TYR A 163 2.65 0.87 2.80
CA TYR A 163 3.91 0.48 3.43
C TYR A 163 4.86 -0.14 2.40
N TYR A 164 6.15 -0.18 2.68
CA TYR A 164 7.18 -0.73 1.80
C TYR A 164 7.30 -2.25 1.97
N VAL A 165 7.34 -2.96 0.84
CA VAL A 165 7.30 -4.44 0.73
C VAL A 165 8.57 -4.98 0.08
N GLY A 166 9.66 -4.99 0.84
CA GLY A 166 10.95 -5.55 0.44
C GLY A 166 12.06 -4.53 0.35
N ASP A 167 13.14 -4.93 -0.31
CA ASP A 167 14.37 -4.14 -0.36
C ASP A 167 14.20 -2.86 -1.18
N GLU A 168 14.86 -1.80 -0.70
CA GLU A 168 14.95 -0.49 -1.34
C GLU A 168 16.29 -0.37 -2.08
N ASP A 169 16.29 0.33 -3.21
CA ASP A 169 17.46 0.58 -4.03
C ASP A 169 18.35 1.69 -3.42
#